data_AF-A0A0N4XPU2-F1
#
_entry.id   AF-A0A0N4XPU2-F1
#
_cell.length_a   1.000
_cell.length_b   1.000
_cell.length_c   1.000
_cell.angle_alpha   90.00
_cell.angle_beta   90.00
_cell.angle_gamma   90.00
#
_symmetry.space_group_name_H-M   'P 1'
#
loop_
_entity.id
_entity.type
_entity.pdbx_description
1 polymer ?
#
loop_
_entity_poly.entity_id
_entity_poly.type
_entity_poly.pdbx_seq_one_letter_code
_entity_poly.pdbx_strand_id
1 'polypeptide(L)'
;MESFMGVRWFLNECSGQMEISFNRPISVNLTDVSDREINDLFANVVQLQMCLVLKETRITKLSFPKLERWTTCAPGHPAITLKRNVHLIDLQFPSCKRGCIDSGFVMGNTNVPRRQIGQFGVYCINCVFATSDDNELGKEPF
;
A
#
# COMPACT_ATOMS: atom_id res chain seq x y z
N MET A 1 -15.13 -2.93 -12.35
CA MET A 1 -15.12 -1.46 -12.58
C MET A 1 -14.39 -0.83 -11.41
N GLU A 2 -13.15 -0.37 -11.61
CA GLU A 2 -12.40 0.31 -10.54
C GLU A 2 -13.07 1.65 -10.21
N SER A 3 -13.37 1.89 -8.92
CA SER A 3 -13.88 3.16 -8.46
C SER A 3 -12.71 4.12 -8.27
N PHE A 4 -12.54 5.07 -9.19
CA PHE A 4 -11.57 6.15 -9.02
C PHE A 4 -12.07 7.11 -7.96
N MET A 5 -11.31 7.22 -6.88
CA MET A 5 -11.57 8.19 -5.82
C MET A 5 -10.70 9.42 -6.05
N GLY A 6 -11.30 10.61 -5.94
CA GLY A 6 -10.56 11.86 -6.06
C GLY A 6 -9.51 11.99 -4.96
N VAL A 7 -8.25 12.20 -5.34
CA VAL A 7 -7.12 12.26 -4.40
C VAL A 7 -7.27 13.34 -3.33
N ARG A 8 -7.81 14.52 -3.70
CA ARG A 8 -8.04 15.62 -2.73
C ARG A 8 -9.11 15.27 -1.71
N TRP A 9 -10.18 14.61 -2.13
CA TRP A 9 -11.20 14.12 -1.20
C TRP A 9 -10.60 13.10 -0.25
N PHE A 10 -9.83 12.14 -0.77
CA PHE A 10 -9.19 11.10 0.02
C PHE A 10 -8.25 11.68 1.08
N LEU A 11 -7.39 12.64 0.69
CA LEU A 11 -6.52 13.34 1.64
C LEU A 11 -7.32 14.09 2.71
N ASN A 12 -8.38 14.80 2.33
CA ASN A 12 -9.15 15.61 3.27
C ASN A 12 -9.93 14.77 4.28
N GLU A 13 -10.57 13.69 3.83
CA GLU A 13 -11.43 12.88 4.70
C GLU A 13 -10.65 11.90 5.57
N CYS A 14 -9.56 11.33 5.04
CA CYS A 14 -8.85 10.25 5.71
C CYS A 14 -7.65 10.73 6.53
N SER A 15 -7.15 11.96 6.32
CA SER A 15 -5.94 12.41 7.02
C SER A 15 -6.12 12.48 8.53
N GLY A 16 -5.15 11.92 9.26
CA GLY A 16 -5.15 11.91 10.72
C GLY A 16 -6.14 10.94 11.36
N GLN A 17 -6.95 10.21 10.59
CA GLN A 17 -7.86 9.19 11.10
C GLN A 17 -7.08 8.04 11.76
N MET A 18 -7.67 7.46 12.80
CA MET A 18 -7.13 6.25 13.44
C MET A 18 -7.57 4.97 12.73
N GLU A 19 -8.76 4.99 12.14
CA GLU A 19 -9.33 3.87 11.41
C GLU A 19 -9.83 4.35 10.05
N ILE A 20 -9.44 3.66 8.98
CA ILE A 20 -9.94 3.92 7.63
C ILE A 20 -10.45 2.60 7.07
N SER A 21 -11.74 2.55 6.73
CA SER A 21 -12.38 1.35 6.21
C SER A 21 -13.15 1.64 4.92
N PHE A 22 -12.83 0.84 3.91
CA PHE A 22 -13.48 0.79 2.62
C PHE A 22 -13.74 -0.66 2.25
N ASN A 23 -15.01 -0.98 1.98
CA ASN A 23 -15.48 -2.32 1.62
C ASN A 23 -15.41 -2.61 0.12
N ARG A 24 -14.64 -1.82 -0.63
CA ARG A 24 -14.45 -1.94 -2.07
C ARG A 24 -13.05 -1.52 -2.46
N PRO A 25 -12.49 -2.03 -3.57
CA PRO A 25 -11.20 -1.57 -4.09
C PRO A 25 -11.23 -0.09 -4.41
N ILE A 26 -10.20 0.63 -3.99
CA ILE A 26 -10.04 2.06 -4.26
C ILE A 26 -8.69 2.28 -4.92
N SER A 27 -8.75 2.73 -6.17
CA SER A 27 -7.60 3.26 -6.88
C SER A 27 -7.58 4.78 -6.66
N VAL A 28 -6.65 5.26 -5.85
CA VAL A 28 -6.38 6.70 -5.70
C VAL A 28 -5.23 7.04 -6.62
N ASN A 29 -5.40 8.03 -7.50
CA ASN A 29 -4.28 8.55 -8.27
C ASN A 29 -3.39 9.40 -7.34
N LEU A 30 -2.23 8.86 -6.99
CA LEU A 30 -1.26 9.49 -6.08
C LEU A 30 -0.07 10.11 -6.82
N THR A 31 -0.15 10.31 -8.14
CA THR A 31 0.95 10.86 -8.95
C THR A 31 1.40 12.25 -8.48
N ASP A 32 0.45 13.09 -8.04
CA ASP A 32 0.70 14.46 -7.60
C ASP A 32 0.72 14.61 -6.07
N VAL A 33 0.81 13.49 -5.33
CA VAL A 33 0.86 13.51 -3.86
C VAL A 33 2.29 13.54 -3.39
N SER A 34 2.58 14.48 -2.48
CA SER A 34 3.90 14.59 -1.85
C SER A 34 4.09 13.57 -0.74
N ASP A 35 5.35 13.28 -0.41
CA ASP A 35 5.72 12.48 0.78
C ASP A 35 5.07 13.02 2.04
N ARG A 36 4.99 14.34 2.20
CA ARG A 36 4.35 14.94 3.37
C ARG A 36 2.86 14.58 3.43
N GLU A 37 2.11 14.81 2.36
CA GLU A 37 0.66 14.56 2.32
C GLU A 37 0.32 13.09 2.59
N ILE A 38 1.05 12.14 1.96
CA ILE A 38 0.77 10.71 2.15
C ILE A 38 1.20 10.20 3.53
N ASN A 39 2.27 10.74 4.11
CA ASN A 39 2.69 10.33 5.45
C ASN A 39 1.80 10.99 6.53
N ASP A 40 1.37 12.23 6.34
CA ASP A 40 0.40 12.91 7.23
C ASP A 40 -0.95 12.15 7.23
N LEU A 41 -1.34 11.62 6.06
CA LEU A 41 -2.54 10.78 5.90
C LEU A 41 -2.50 9.56 6.83
N PHE A 42 -1.40 8.81 6.81
CA PHE A 42 -1.27 7.54 7.53
C PHE A 42 -0.61 7.65 8.92
N ALA A 43 -0.21 8.84 9.36
CA ALA A 43 0.56 9.07 10.58
C ALA A 43 -0.13 8.57 11.87
N ASN A 44 -1.47 8.54 11.89
CA ASN A 44 -2.26 8.13 13.05
C ASN A 44 -2.97 6.79 12.89
N VAL A 45 -2.88 6.19 11.72
CA VAL A 45 -3.68 5.03 11.38
C VAL A 45 -3.21 3.80 12.14
N VAL A 46 -4.15 3.19 12.85
CA VAL A 46 -3.98 1.96 13.63
C VAL A 46 -4.62 0.78 12.91
N GLN A 47 -5.82 0.98 12.33
CA GLN A 47 -6.53 -0.04 11.57
C GLN A 47 -6.87 0.42 10.16
N LEU A 48 -6.59 -0.46 9.18
CA LEU A 48 -6.96 -0.28 7.78
C LEU A 48 -7.81 -1.44 7.29
N GLN A 49 -8.86 -1.12 6.55
CA GLN A 49 -9.53 -2.03 5.65
C GLN A 49 -9.59 -1.37 4.28
N MET A 50 -8.62 -1.64 3.43
CA MET A 50 -8.57 -1.06 2.08
C MET A 50 -7.66 -1.88 1.16
N CYS A 51 -7.84 -1.72 -0.15
CA CYS A 51 -6.92 -2.25 -1.16
C CYS A 51 -6.14 -1.09 -1.80
N LEU A 52 -5.09 -0.61 -1.12
CA LEU A 52 -4.31 0.54 -1.58
C LEU A 52 -3.43 0.16 -2.77
N VAL A 53 -3.55 0.87 -3.87
CA VAL A 53 -2.70 0.67 -5.06
C VAL A 53 -1.76 1.85 -5.23
N LEU A 54 -0.46 1.60 -5.08
CA LEU A 54 0.63 2.52 -5.33
C LEU A 54 1.42 2.02 -6.53
N LYS A 55 1.19 2.64 -7.68
CA LYS A 55 1.84 2.28 -8.94
C LYS A 55 2.53 3.49 -9.54
N GLU A 56 3.80 3.33 -9.90
CA GLU A 56 4.59 4.34 -10.64
C GLU A 56 4.49 5.75 -10.02
N THR A 57 4.45 5.80 -8.69
CA THR A 57 4.34 7.05 -7.93
C THR A 57 5.71 7.73 -7.75
N ARG A 58 5.68 9.03 -7.45
CA ARG A 58 6.89 9.83 -7.18
C ARG A 58 7.30 9.88 -5.71
N ILE A 59 6.55 9.23 -4.82
CA ILE A 59 6.83 9.25 -3.39
C ILE A 59 8.17 8.58 -3.11
N THR A 60 8.94 9.15 -2.18
CA THR A 60 10.25 8.59 -1.79
C THR A 60 10.18 7.86 -0.46
N LYS A 61 9.25 8.25 0.41
CA LYS A 61 9.03 7.68 1.73
C LYS A 61 7.56 7.39 1.98
N LEU A 62 7.29 6.20 2.49
CA LEU A 62 5.97 5.78 2.96
C LEU A 62 6.08 5.08 4.33
N SER A 63 5.39 5.63 5.32
CA SER A 63 5.42 5.14 6.70
C SER A 63 4.02 4.99 7.28
N PHE A 64 3.82 3.87 7.95
CA PHE A 64 2.61 3.57 8.73
C PHE A 64 3.02 3.37 10.20
N PRO A 65 3.30 4.47 10.94
CA PRO A 65 3.97 4.41 12.24
C PRO A 65 3.18 3.66 13.32
N LYS A 66 1.85 3.73 13.29
CA LYS A 66 0.96 3.17 14.33
C LYS A 66 0.14 1.96 13.88
N LEU A 67 0.37 1.46 12.67
CA LEU A 67 -0.46 0.42 12.08
C LEU A 67 -0.32 -0.90 12.86
N GLU A 68 -1.46 -1.41 13.33
CA GLU A 68 -1.57 -2.69 14.04
C GLU A 68 -2.36 -3.73 13.25
N ARG A 69 -3.22 -3.31 12.32
CA ARG A 69 -4.00 -4.23 11.47
C ARG A 69 -4.32 -3.62 10.12
N TRP A 70 -4.05 -4.37 9.05
CA TRP A 70 -4.44 -4.02 7.69
C TRP A 70 -5.11 -5.20 7.00
N THR A 71 -6.42 -5.07 6.79
CA THR A 71 -7.25 -6.04 6.11
C THR A 71 -7.51 -5.66 4.66
N THR A 72 -7.68 -6.66 3.80
CA THR A 72 -8.09 -6.40 2.42
C THR A 72 -9.53 -5.87 2.36
N CYS A 73 -9.80 -4.98 1.41
CA CYS A 73 -11.14 -4.47 1.16
C CYS A 73 -12.09 -5.52 0.55
N ALA A 74 -11.55 -6.51 -0.19
CA ALA A 74 -12.34 -7.48 -0.94
C ALA A 74 -11.52 -8.73 -1.33
N PRO A 75 -12.16 -9.92 -1.48
CA PRO A 75 -11.49 -11.14 -1.93
C PRO A 75 -10.80 -10.96 -3.29
N GLY A 76 -9.63 -11.58 -3.45
CA GLY A 76 -8.84 -11.51 -4.69
C GLY A 76 -8.05 -10.21 -4.87
N HIS A 77 -8.23 -9.22 -3.98
CA HIS A 77 -7.48 -7.98 -4.00
C HIS A 77 -6.46 -7.91 -2.85
N PRO A 78 -5.18 -7.59 -3.12
CA PRO A 78 -4.20 -7.34 -2.08
C PRO A 78 -4.56 -6.11 -1.24
N ALA A 79 -4.29 -6.15 0.06
CA ALA A 79 -4.50 -5.00 0.94
C ALA A 79 -3.59 -3.81 0.55
N ILE A 80 -2.38 -4.10 0.07
CA ILE A 80 -1.46 -3.12 -0.51
C ILE A 80 -0.80 -3.65 -1.78
N THR A 81 -0.76 -2.84 -2.83
CA THR A 81 -0.01 -3.10 -4.06
C THR A 81 1.06 -2.04 -4.23
N LEU A 82 2.32 -2.44 -4.22
CA LEU A 82 3.49 -1.61 -4.53
C LEU A 82 4.07 -2.05 -5.87
N LYS A 83 3.78 -1.32 -6.94
CA LYS A 83 4.21 -1.68 -8.31
C LYS A 83 5.03 -0.58 -8.95
N ARG A 84 6.29 -0.87 -9.29
CA ARG A 84 7.18 0.01 -10.07
C ARG A 84 7.35 1.41 -9.48
N ASN A 85 7.32 1.57 -8.15
CA ASN A 85 7.63 2.84 -7.50
C ASN A 85 9.15 2.98 -7.37
N VAL A 86 9.82 3.30 -8.48
CA VAL A 86 11.30 3.38 -8.53
C VAL A 86 11.86 4.48 -7.64
N HIS A 87 11.05 5.49 -7.27
CA HIS A 87 11.47 6.57 -6.38
C HIS A 87 11.38 6.20 -4.90
N LEU A 88 10.65 5.14 -4.54
CA LEU A 88 10.47 4.71 -3.17
C LEU A 88 11.76 4.11 -2.63
N ILE A 89 12.30 4.72 -1.58
CA ILE A 89 13.56 4.32 -0.93
C ILE A 89 13.37 3.96 0.54
N ASP A 90 12.25 4.37 1.15
CA ASP A 90 11.98 4.15 2.56
C ASP A 90 10.52 3.71 2.79
N LEU A 91 10.34 2.46 3.17
CA LEU A 91 9.06 1.82 3.48
C LEU A 91 9.09 1.30 4.92
N GLN A 92 8.24 1.85 5.77
CA GLN A 92 8.30 1.61 7.21
C GLN A 92 6.96 1.20 7.82
N PHE A 93 7.00 0.18 8.68
CA PHE A 93 5.87 -0.27 9.50
C PHE A 93 6.30 -0.47 10.97
N PRO A 94 6.67 0.59 11.71
CA PRO A 94 7.28 0.49 13.05
C PRO A 94 6.48 -0.30 14.08
N SER A 95 5.15 -0.11 14.15
CA SER A 95 4.29 -0.78 15.14
C SER A 95 3.68 -2.09 14.65
N CYS A 96 3.85 -2.40 13.36
CA CYS A 96 3.27 -3.59 12.76
C CYS A 96 3.99 -4.85 13.27
N LYS A 97 3.20 -5.79 13.79
CA LYS A 97 3.69 -7.10 14.23
C LYS A 97 3.61 -8.11 13.08
N ARG A 98 4.18 -9.29 13.29
CA ARG A 98 4.07 -10.40 12.33
C ARG A 98 2.59 -10.65 11.99
N GLY A 99 2.27 -10.65 10.70
CA GLY A 99 0.92 -10.89 10.21
C GLY A 99 -0.06 -9.73 10.39
N CYS A 100 0.40 -8.50 10.66
CA CYS A 100 -0.51 -7.36 10.77
C CYS A 100 -1.19 -7.02 9.42
N ILE A 101 -0.58 -7.36 8.28
CA ILE A 101 -1.08 -7.08 6.93
C ILE A 101 -1.59 -8.38 6.29
N ASP A 102 -2.84 -8.42 5.84
CA ASP A 102 -3.47 -9.64 5.31
C ASP A 102 -2.86 -10.12 4.00
N SER A 103 -2.53 -9.18 3.09
CA SER A 103 -2.01 -9.51 1.77
C SER A 103 -1.31 -8.32 1.12
N GLY A 104 -0.42 -8.61 0.18
CA GLY A 104 0.24 -7.56 -0.58
C GLY A 104 0.81 -8.07 -1.90
N PHE A 105 1.01 -7.15 -2.83
CA PHE A 105 1.66 -7.42 -4.11
C PHE A 105 2.81 -6.44 -4.30
N VAL A 106 4.03 -6.96 -4.43
CA VAL A 106 5.24 -6.14 -4.56
C VAL A 106 5.98 -6.54 -5.83
N MET A 107 6.16 -5.58 -6.73
CA MET A 107 6.83 -5.81 -8.01
C MET A 107 7.60 -4.56 -8.44
N GLY A 108 8.88 -4.72 -8.80
CA GLY A 108 9.65 -3.66 -9.48
C GLY A 108 9.96 -2.39 -8.67
N ASN A 109 9.90 -2.41 -7.32
CA ASN A 109 10.31 -1.28 -6.48
C ASN A 109 11.82 -1.34 -6.20
N THR A 110 12.64 -1.07 -7.22
CA THR A 110 14.08 -1.40 -7.25
C THR A 110 14.93 -0.67 -6.21
N ASN A 111 14.51 0.50 -5.75
CA ASN A 111 15.28 1.33 -4.81
C ASN A 111 14.89 1.13 -3.34
N VAL A 112 13.86 0.31 -3.06
CA VAL A 112 13.54 -0.08 -1.68
C VAL A 112 14.61 -1.07 -1.20
N PRO A 113 15.30 -0.82 -0.07
CA PRO A 113 16.33 -1.71 0.43
C PRO A 113 15.78 -3.13 0.66
N ARG A 114 16.54 -4.15 0.25
CA ARG A 114 16.16 -5.57 0.44
C ARG A 114 15.79 -5.91 1.87
N ARG A 115 16.44 -5.27 2.86
CA ARG A 115 16.11 -5.43 4.28
C ARG A 115 14.67 -5.02 4.57
N GLN A 116 14.21 -3.89 4.04
CA GLN A 116 12.84 -3.41 4.25
C GLN A 116 11.83 -4.30 3.54
N ILE A 117 12.13 -4.78 2.33
CA ILE A 117 11.31 -5.79 1.63
C ILE A 117 11.21 -7.09 2.45
N GLY A 118 12.33 -7.57 3.00
CA GLY A 118 12.36 -8.74 3.87
C GLY A 118 11.54 -8.54 5.16
N GLN A 119 11.60 -7.36 5.78
CA GLN A 119 10.78 -7.02 6.94
C GLN A 119 9.29 -6.97 6.59
N PHE A 120 8.93 -6.36 5.44
CA PHE A 120 7.56 -6.37 4.95
C PHE A 120 7.01 -7.79 4.78
N GLY A 121 7.83 -8.73 4.31
CA GLY A 121 7.46 -10.16 4.26
C GLY A 121 7.22 -10.82 5.61
N VAL A 122 7.75 -10.30 6.72
CA VAL A 122 7.43 -10.78 8.09
C VAL A 122 6.07 -10.26 8.54
N TYR A 123 5.74 -9.02 8.17
CA TYR A 123 4.52 -8.33 8.53
C TYR A 123 3.30 -8.80 7.74
N CYS A 124 3.51 -9.28 6.52
CA CYS A 124 2.46 -9.64 5.59
C CYS A 124 2.20 -11.15 5.53
N ILE A 125 0.93 -11.55 5.63
CA ILE A 125 0.51 -12.96 5.61
C ILE A 125 0.56 -13.52 4.19
N ASN A 126 -0.24 -12.96 3.27
CA ASN A 126 -0.37 -13.45 1.90
C ASN A 126 0.27 -12.47 0.90
N CYS A 127 1.60 -12.30 1.00
CA CYS A 127 2.34 -11.41 0.11
C CYS A 127 2.98 -12.13 -1.07
N VAL A 128 2.82 -11.53 -2.25
CA VAL A 128 3.47 -11.97 -3.50
C VAL A 128 4.58 -10.99 -3.86
N PHE A 129 5.80 -11.51 -4.01
CA PHE A 129 6.96 -10.76 -4.48
C PHE A 129 7.29 -11.23 -5.90
N ALA A 130 6.86 -10.43 -6.88
CA ALA A 130 7.04 -10.74 -8.29
C ALA A 130 8.33 -10.12 -8.84
N THR A 131 9.01 -10.83 -9.74
CA THR A 131 10.17 -10.29 -10.47
C THR A 131 9.70 -9.57 -11.73
N SER A 132 10.55 -8.70 -12.30
CA SER A 132 10.25 -8.02 -13.58
C SER A 132 10.05 -8.98 -14.76
N ASP A 133 10.37 -10.26 -14.59
CA ASP A 133 10.31 -11.30 -15.63
C ASP A 133 9.03 -12.15 -15.54
N ASP A 134 8.15 -11.85 -14.59
CA ASP A 134 6.79 -12.38 -14.60
C ASP A 134 6.04 -11.70 -15.75
N ASN A 135 6.17 -12.29 -16.95
CA ASN A 135 5.36 -11.99 -18.12
C ASN A 135 3.93 -11.67 -17.66
N GLU A 136 3.47 -10.44 -17.93
CA GLU A 136 2.06 -10.03 -17.80
C GLU A 136 1.21 -10.79 -18.83
N LEU A 137 1.15 -12.12 -18.73
CA LEU A 137 0.27 -12.97 -19.52
C LEU A 137 -0.67 -13.72 -18.57
N GLY A 138 -1.79 -13.04 -18.30
CA GLY A 138 -3.04 -13.64 -17.88
C GLY A 138 -3.12 -14.04 -16.43
N LYS A 139 -3.61 -13.15 -15.56
CA LYS A 139 -4.77 -13.38 -14.67
C LYS A 139 -5.30 -12.01 -14.21
N GLU A 140 -6.16 -11.39 -15.00
CA GLU A 140 -7.27 -10.65 -14.41
C GLU A 140 -8.32 -11.70 -14.00
N PRO A 141 -8.70 -11.83 -12.71
CA PRO A 141 -9.88 -12.57 -12.35
C PRO A 141 -10.98 -11.57 -12.04
N PHE A 142 -11.70 -11.08 -13.06
CA PHE A 142 -13.13 -10.76 -12.98
C PHE A 142 -13.76 -10.90 -14.37
#